data_AF-A0A3C0T9C9-F1
#
_entry.id   AF-A0A3C0T9C9-F1
#
_cell.length_a   1.000
_cell.length_b   1.000
_cell.length_c   1.000
_cell.angle_alpha   90.00
_cell.angle_beta   90.00
_cell.angle_gamma   90.00
#
_symmetry.space_group_name_H-M   'P 1'
#
loop_
_entity.id
_entity.type
_entity.pdbx_description
1 polymer ?
#
loop_
_entity_poly.entity_id
_entity_poly.type
_entity_poly.pdbx_seq_one_letter_code
_entity_poly.pdbx_strand_id
1 'polypeptide(L)'
;MNSEADLYWDFSRIQVPCFHAGGWYDMYAGSLFTSFNMMREKGGSQAAQEGQHVFCGPWVHGSSLPPVTGALNFGPAATGLMAATQERQLAFFDRYVKGQDVEIPAVRYFVMGLNEWRDSDAWPLPETSWQRYFLSSGGSANTAAGDGLLTPDAPGSQSPDRYHYDPMDPVPTVGGRSLGGKLTPGPFDQSQVEKR
;
A
#
# COMPACT_ATOMS: atom_id res chain seq x y z
N MET A 1 14.51 -23.56 -18.70
CA MET A 1 13.82 -22.26 -18.84
C MET A 1 13.09 -22.08 -17.52
N ASN A 2 13.48 -21.10 -16.71
CA ASN A 2 12.86 -20.86 -15.40
C ASN A 2 11.40 -20.43 -15.63
N SER A 3 10.47 -21.00 -14.87
CA SER A 3 9.05 -20.65 -14.90
C SER A 3 8.82 -19.25 -14.29
N GLU A 4 7.65 -18.66 -14.53
CA GLU A 4 7.26 -17.40 -13.88
C GLU A 4 7.24 -17.52 -12.34
N ALA A 5 7.00 -18.73 -11.81
CA ALA A 5 7.14 -19.02 -10.39
C ALA A 5 8.59 -18.94 -9.89
N ASP A 6 9.58 -19.22 -10.75
CA ASP A 6 11.02 -19.15 -10.45
C ASP A 6 11.57 -17.71 -10.57
N LEU A 7 10.79 -16.76 -11.08
CA LEU A 7 11.11 -15.31 -11.02
C LEU A 7 10.82 -14.73 -9.63
N TYR A 8 10.01 -15.42 -8.83
CA TYR A 8 9.71 -15.01 -7.46
C TYR A 8 10.73 -15.60 -6.47
N TRP A 9 10.87 -14.91 -5.33
CA TRP A 9 11.79 -15.25 -4.27
C TRP A 9 11.43 -16.63 -3.73
N ASP A 10 12.43 -17.48 -3.49
CA ASP A 10 12.21 -18.79 -2.86
C ASP A 10 11.91 -18.61 -1.36
N PHE A 11 10.64 -18.30 -1.06
CA PHE A 11 10.13 -18.08 0.29
C PHE A 11 10.29 -19.31 1.20
N SER A 12 10.42 -20.51 0.62
CA SER A 12 10.63 -21.75 1.38
C SER A 12 11.99 -21.79 2.09
N ARG A 13 12.93 -20.93 1.70
CA ARG A 13 14.22 -20.79 2.38
C ARG A 13 14.14 -19.91 3.63
N ILE A 14 13.06 -19.17 3.82
CA ILE A 14 12.87 -18.30 4.97
C ILE A 14 12.33 -19.14 6.11
N GLN A 15 13.11 -19.23 7.20
CA GLN A 15 12.76 -20.05 8.36
C GLN A 15 12.49 -19.23 9.63
N VAL A 16 12.44 -17.90 9.52
CA VAL A 16 12.34 -16.98 10.66
C VAL A 16 11.08 -16.10 10.59
N PRO A 17 10.54 -15.71 11.76
CA PRO A 17 9.56 -14.62 11.88
C PRO A 17 10.08 -13.33 11.24
N CYS A 18 9.19 -12.47 10.72
CA CYS A 18 9.56 -11.15 10.18
C CYS A 18 8.58 -10.06 10.60
N PHE A 19 9.13 -8.88 10.88
CA PHE A 19 8.40 -7.64 11.09
C PHE A 19 8.52 -6.76 9.83
N HIS A 20 7.44 -6.69 9.06
CA HIS A 20 7.33 -5.95 7.82
C HIS A 20 6.84 -4.53 8.11
N ALA A 21 7.70 -3.52 8.04
CA ALA A 21 7.32 -2.12 8.24
C ALA A 21 7.34 -1.34 6.93
N GLY A 22 6.32 -0.53 6.65
CA GLY A 22 6.28 0.30 5.46
C GLY A 22 5.22 1.39 5.52
N GLY A 23 4.97 2.04 4.37
CA GLY A 23 3.99 3.12 4.28
C GLY A 23 3.16 3.08 2.99
N TRP A 24 1.95 3.64 3.01
CA TRP A 24 1.03 3.64 1.87
C TRP A 24 1.58 4.36 0.64
N TYR A 25 2.40 5.39 0.85
CA TYR A 25 3.08 6.16 -0.19
C TYR A 25 4.55 5.74 -0.37
N ASP A 26 4.95 4.59 0.17
CA ASP A 26 6.24 3.96 -0.11
C ASP A 26 6.15 3.15 -1.42
N MET A 27 7.23 3.16 -2.21
CA MET A 27 7.33 2.43 -3.48
C MET A 27 7.19 0.90 -3.34
N TYR A 28 7.46 0.35 -2.16
CA TYR A 28 7.38 -1.06 -1.85
C TYR A 28 6.09 -1.48 -1.13
N ALA A 29 5.09 -0.58 -1.01
CA ALA A 29 3.84 -0.89 -0.31
C ALA A 29 3.16 -2.18 -0.81
N GLY A 30 3.18 -2.44 -2.13
CA GLY A 30 2.66 -3.70 -2.68
C GLY A 30 3.49 -4.91 -2.22
N SER A 31 4.81 -4.83 -2.40
CA SER A 31 5.75 -5.91 -2.01
C SER A 31 5.76 -6.19 -0.50
N LEU A 32 5.44 -5.20 0.34
CA LEU A 32 5.28 -5.35 1.79
C LEU A 32 4.23 -6.42 2.12
N PHE A 33 3.01 -6.26 1.58
CA PHE A 33 1.92 -7.20 1.83
C PHE A 33 2.08 -8.51 1.06
N THR A 34 2.64 -8.47 -0.15
CA THR A 34 3.00 -9.69 -0.88
C THR A 34 3.98 -10.52 -0.08
N SER A 35 5.05 -9.92 0.47
CA SER A 35 6.05 -10.65 1.25
C SER A 35 5.46 -11.24 2.52
N PHE A 36 4.65 -10.46 3.25
CA PHE A 36 3.89 -10.93 4.41
C PHE A 36 3.05 -12.18 4.06
N ASN A 37 2.23 -12.11 3.00
CA ASN A 37 1.37 -13.23 2.61
C ASN A 37 2.16 -14.44 2.12
N MET A 38 3.16 -14.23 1.28
CA MET A 38 3.96 -15.32 0.71
C MET A 38 4.81 -16.03 1.76
N MET A 39 5.31 -15.33 2.79
CA MET A 39 6.01 -15.97 3.91
C MET A 39 5.06 -16.75 4.82
N ARG A 40 3.82 -16.27 5.02
CA ARG A 40 2.79 -17.03 5.75
C ARG A 40 2.40 -18.31 5.02
N GLU A 41 2.26 -18.25 3.70
CA GLU A 41 1.84 -19.40 2.88
C GLU A 41 3.00 -20.39 2.61
N LYS A 42 4.19 -19.87 2.33
CA LYS A 42 5.30 -20.66 1.75
C LYS A 42 6.58 -20.64 2.58
N GLY A 43 6.58 -20.06 3.79
CA GLY A 43 7.73 -20.07 4.69
C GLY A 43 8.21 -21.49 4.99
N GLY A 44 9.52 -21.68 5.11
CA GLY A 44 10.16 -22.99 5.28
C GLY A 44 10.04 -23.61 6.68
N SER A 45 9.42 -22.90 7.62
CA SER A 45 9.23 -23.37 9.00
C SER A 45 7.90 -22.86 9.55
N GLN A 46 7.38 -23.52 10.58
CA GLN A 46 6.19 -23.04 11.29
C GLN A 46 6.42 -21.63 11.88
N ALA A 47 7.61 -21.36 12.41
CA ALA A 47 7.97 -20.03 12.92
C ALA A 47 7.93 -18.95 11.83
N ALA A 48 8.35 -19.28 10.60
CA ALA A 48 8.20 -18.38 9.46
C ALA A 48 6.74 -18.21 9.03
N GLN A 49 5.94 -19.27 9.02
CA GLN A 49 4.54 -19.20 8.56
C GLN A 49 3.63 -18.46 9.54
N GLU A 50 3.87 -18.60 10.85
CA GLU A 50 3.03 -18.02 11.91
C GLU A 50 3.57 -16.68 12.42
N GLY A 51 4.88 -16.42 12.29
CA GLY A 51 5.56 -15.26 12.86
C GLY A 51 5.66 -14.03 11.97
N GLN A 52 4.70 -13.82 11.07
CA GLN A 52 4.70 -12.68 10.16
C GLN A 52 3.81 -11.55 10.70
N HIS A 53 4.38 -10.35 10.79
CA HIS A 53 3.68 -9.16 11.26
C HIS A 53 3.89 -8.02 10.28
N VAL A 54 2.84 -7.31 9.87
CA VAL A 54 2.94 -6.12 9.01
C VAL A 54 2.45 -4.87 9.72
N PHE A 55 3.18 -3.78 9.54
CA PHE A 55 2.93 -2.47 10.13
C PHE A 55 3.02 -1.38 9.05
N CYS A 56 1.88 -0.81 8.66
CA CYS A 56 1.79 0.10 7.51
C CYS A 56 1.16 1.45 7.89
N GLY A 57 1.95 2.53 7.88
CA GLY A 57 1.47 3.89 8.14
C GLY A 57 1.23 4.71 6.86
N PRO A 58 0.78 5.97 6.97
CA PRO A 58 0.52 6.83 5.81
C PRO A 58 1.79 7.53 5.30
N TRP A 59 2.93 6.84 5.31
CA TRP A 59 4.25 7.42 5.12
C TRP A 59 4.83 7.17 3.73
N VAL A 60 5.90 7.91 3.44
CA VAL A 60 6.77 7.74 2.26
C VAL A 60 8.09 7.10 2.64
N HIS A 61 8.83 6.66 1.62
CA HIS A 61 10.13 6.02 1.76
C HIS A 61 11.14 6.88 2.53
N GLY A 62 11.82 6.26 3.51
CA GLY A 62 12.90 6.88 4.28
C GLY A 62 12.50 8.07 5.16
N SER A 63 11.20 8.32 5.35
CA SER A 63 10.74 9.45 6.16
C SER A 63 10.97 9.23 7.66
N SER A 64 11.07 10.33 8.42
CA SER A 64 11.08 10.33 9.89
C SER A 64 9.69 10.06 10.51
N LEU A 65 8.81 9.41 9.74
CA LEU A 65 7.42 9.10 10.09
C LEU A 65 6.63 10.35 10.59
N PRO A 66 6.60 11.45 9.80
CA PRO A 66 5.91 12.68 10.17
C PRO A 66 4.38 12.52 10.15
N PRO A 67 3.63 13.43 10.79
CA PRO A 67 2.18 13.48 10.66
C PRO A 67 1.75 14.01 9.29
N VAL A 68 2.63 14.74 8.60
CA VAL A 68 2.39 15.31 7.27
C VAL A 68 3.14 14.50 6.23
N THR A 69 2.43 13.99 5.24
CA THR A 69 3.02 13.29 4.10
C THR A 69 2.45 13.90 2.82
N GLY A 70 3.33 14.26 1.87
CA GLY A 70 2.94 15.05 0.69
C GLY A 70 2.24 16.36 1.11
N ALA A 71 1.07 16.60 0.53
CA ALA A 71 0.22 17.76 0.82
C ALA A 71 -0.80 17.53 1.96
N LEU A 72 -0.83 16.35 2.59
CA LEU A 72 -1.82 16.01 3.62
C LEU A 72 -1.23 15.88 5.01
N ASN A 73 -1.97 16.36 6.01
CA ASN A 73 -1.72 16.10 7.42
C ASN A 73 -2.65 15.00 7.93
N PHE A 74 -2.08 13.85 8.29
CA PHE A 74 -2.78 12.69 8.82
C PHE A 74 -2.95 12.74 10.35
N GLY A 75 -2.55 13.84 10.99
CA GLY A 75 -2.73 14.07 12.41
C GLY A 75 -1.67 13.41 13.29
N PRO A 76 -1.68 13.70 14.60
CA PRO A 76 -0.65 13.26 15.53
C PRO A 76 -0.55 11.73 15.63
N ALA A 77 -1.66 11.01 15.47
CA ALA A 77 -1.70 9.54 15.48
C ALA A 77 -0.81 8.91 14.39
N ALA A 78 -0.58 9.61 13.28
CA ALA A 78 0.30 9.15 12.20
C ALA A 78 1.79 9.33 12.50
N THR A 79 2.17 10.06 13.56
CA THR A 79 3.59 10.21 13.91
C THR A 79 4.20 8.89 14.34
N GLY A 80 5.48 8.69 14.06
CA GLY A 80 6.20 7.49 14.52
C GLY A 80 6.10 7.28 16.04
N LEU A 81 6.14 8.38 16.81
CA LEU A 81 6.01 8.35 18.27
C LEU A 81 4.62 7.86 18.71
N MET A 82 3.54 8.47 18.22
CA MET A 82 2.18 8.08 18.63
C MET A 82 1.77 6.71 18.06
N ALA A 83 2.36 6.31 16.94
CA ALA A 83 2.19 4.98 16.38
C ALA A 83 2.98 3.89 17.13
N ALA A 84 3.82 4.29 18.10
CA ALA A 84 4.68 3.43 18.92
C ALA A 84 5.58 2.52 18.08
N THR A 85 6.23 3.10 17.05
CA THR A 85 6.97 2.29 16.06
C THR A 85 8.16 1.56 16.65
N GLN A 86 8.87 2.20 17.57
CA GLN A 86 10.02 1.60 18.25
C GLN A 86 9.58 0.50 19.21
N GLU A 87 8.53 0.77 19.99
CA GLU A 87 7.97 -0.18 20.96
C GLU A 87 7.45 -1.44 20.25
N ARG A 88 6.85 -1.30 19.07
CA ARG A 88 6.40 -2.45 18.26
C ARG A 88 7.54 -3.31 17.75
N GLN A 89 8.64 -2.69 17.32
CA GLN A 89 9.84 -3.42 16.93
C GLN A 89 10.48 -4.13 18.13
N LEU A 90 10.52 -3.46 19.30
CA LEU A 90 10.99 -4.06 20.54
C LEU A 90 10.12 -5.25 20.96
N ALA A 91 8.79 -5.12 20.92
CA ALA A 91 7.86 -6.21 21.20
C ALA A 91 8.11 -7.44 20.31
N PHE A 92 8.40 -7.23 19.03
CA PHE A 92 8.80 -8.30 18.11
C PHE A 92 10.08 -9.02 18.56
N PHE A 93 11.13 -8.28 18.93
CA PHE A 93 12.35 -8.90 19.45
C PHE A 93 12.16 -9.55 20.82
N ASP A 94 11.35 -8.95 21.70
CA ASP A 94 11.02 -9.53 22.99
C ASP A 94 10.33 -10.90 22.83
N ARG A 95 9.40 -11.02 21.88
CA ARG A 95 8.76 -12.30 21.56
C ARG A 95 9.72 -13.32 20.95
N TYR A 96 10.36 -12.98 19.82
CA TYR A 96 11.05 -13.98 19.01
C TYR A 96 12.54 -14.18 19.36
N VAL A 97 13.16 -13.23 20.05
CA VAL A 97 14.56 -13.32 20.49
C VAL A 97 14.67 -13.61 21.97
N LYS A 98 13.85 -12.95 22.81
CA LYS A 98 13.87 -13.18 24.27
C LYS A 98 12.90 -14.27 24.74
N GLY A 99 12.01 -14.74 23.87
CA GLY A 99 11.03 -15.78 24.21
C GLY A 99 9.94 -15.30 25.18
N GLN A 100 9.64 -14.00 25.20
CA GLN A 100 8.61 -13.44 26.07
C GLN A 100 7.21 -13.60 25.47
N ASP A 101 6.22 -13.70 26.34
CA ASP A 101 4.82 -13.74 25.92
C ASP A 101 4.29 -12.33 25.69
N VAL A 102 4.48 -11.82 24.46
CA VAL A 102 4.08 -10.49 24.03
C VAL A 102 3.13 -10.62 22.83
N GLU A 103 1.95 -10.03 22.92
CA GLU A 103 1.00 -10.01 21.82
C GLU A 103 1.41 -9.00 20.75
N ILE A 104 1.42 -9.42 19.49
CA ILE A 104 1.78 -8.59 18.34
C ILE A 104 0.72 -8.81 17.26
N PRO A 105 0.00 -7.76 16.81
CA PRO A 105 -0.96 -7.88 15.73
C PRO A 105 -0.33 -8.46 14.46
N ALA A 106 -1.04 -9.33 13.74
CA ALA A 106 -0.57 -9.84 12.46
C ALA A 106 -0.53 -8.73 11.40
N VAL A 107 -1.55 -7.88 11.37
CA VAL A 107 -1.64 -6.70 10.52
C VAL A 107 -2.00 -5.52 11.39
N ARG A 108 -1.20 -4.46 11.33
CA ARG A 108 -1.55 -3.14 11.85
C ARG A 108 -1.37 -2.10 10.75
N TYR A 109 -2.41 -1.34 10.48
CA TYR A 109 -2.42 -0.43 9.34
C TYR A 109 -3.18 0.86 9.66
N PHE A 110 -2.77 1.94 9.00
CA PHE A 110 -3.39 3.25 9.17
C PHE A 110 -4.49 3.46 8.13
N VAL A 111 -5.72 3.71 8.56
CA VAL A 111 -6.85 3.98 7.69
C VAL A 111 -6.88 5.47 7.36
N MET A 112 -6.38 5.85 6.19
CA MET A 112 -6.43 7.23 5.70
C MET A 112 -7.87 7.68 5.47
N GLY A 113 -8.15 8.98 5.68
CA GLY A 113 -9.50 9.55 5.65
C GLY A 113 -10.16 9.53 7.02
N LEU A 114 -10.14 8.39 7.73
CA LEU A 114 -10.49 8.31 9.15
C LEU A 114 -9.33 8.78 10.04
N ASN A 115 -8.09 8.57 9.59
CA ASN A 115 -6.84 8.89 10.26
C ASN A 115 -6.65 8.13 11.59
N GLU A 116 -6.96 6.83 11.56
CA GLU A 116 -6.92 5.93 12.72
C GLU A 116 -6.11 4.66 12.42
N TRP A 117 -5.51 4.09 13.46
CA TRP A 117 -4.87 2.77 13.38
C TRP A 117 -5.90 1.66 13.59
N ARG A 118 -5.83 0.61 12.77
CA ARG A 118 -6.60 -0.62 12.93
C ARG A 118 -5.68 -1.83 12.90
N ASP A 119 -6.17 -2.90 13.52
CA ASP A 119 -5.52 -4.20 13.56
C ASP A 119 -6.40 -5.24 12.82
N SER A 120 -5.78 -6.26 12.25
CA SER A 120 -6.44 -7.39 11.57
C SER A 120 -5.56 -8.64 11.64
N ASP A 121 -6.17 -9.82 11.53
CA ASP A 121 -5.46 -11.10 11.53
C ASP A 121 -4.87 -11.48 10.17
N ALA A 122 -5.38 -10.87 9.10
CA ALA A 122 -5.03 -11.23 7.72
C ALA A 122 -5.05 -10.04 6.76
N TRP A 123 -4.35 -10.22 5.65
CA TRP A 123 -4.38 -9.32 4.49
C TRP A 123 -4.56 -10.13 3.20
N PRO A 124 -5.49 -9.76 2.28
CA PRO A 124 -6.51 -8.72 2.40
C PRO A 124 -7.39 -8.91 3.64
N LEU A 125 -8.09 -7.86 4.05
CA LEU A 125 -8.95 -7.92 5.24
C LEU A 125 -10.01 -9.02 5.06
N PRO A 126 -10.29 -9.87 6.07
CA PRO A 126 -11.26 -10.97 5.95
C PRO A 126 -12.65 -10.53 5.44
N GLU A 127 -13.08 -9.33 5.81
CA GLU A 127 -14.35 -8.72 5.45
C GLU A 127 -14.35 -8.05 4.06
N THR A 128 -13.28 -8.21 3.26
CA THR A 128 -13.17 -7.60 1.94
C THR A 128 -14.25 -8.14 1.00
N SER A 129 -15.23 -7.31 0.67
CA SER A 129 -16.18 -7.55 -0.42
C SER A 129 -15.65 -6.92 -1.71
N TRP A 130 -15.07 -7.73 -2.59
CA TRP A 130 -14.59 -7.25 -3.89
C TRP A 130 -15.75 -6.76 -4.76
N GLN A 131 -15.73 -5.46 -5.08
CA GLN A 131 -16.72 -4.82 -5.95
C GLN A 131 -16.07 -4.41 -7.26
N ARG A 132 -16.76 -4.67 -8.37
CA ARG A 132 -16.37 -4.17 -9.68
C ARG A 132 -17.06 -2.85 -9.94
N TYR A 133 -16.28 -1.84 -10.27
CA TYR A 133 -16.78 -0.57 -10.82
C TYR A 133 -16.36 -0.51 -12.29
N PHE A 134 -17.31 -0.18 -13.16
CA PHE A 134 -17.13 -0.07 -14.59
C PHE A 134 -16.97 1.40 -14.99
N LEU A 135 -16.07 1.63 -15.93
CA LEU A 135 -15.94 2.91 -16.62
C LEU A 135 -17.15 3.11 -17.54
N SER A 136 -17.74 4.30 -17.51
CA SER A 136 -18.89 4.68 -18.33
C SER A 136 -18.73 6.12 -18.81
N SER A 137 -19.00 6.37 -20.09
CA SER A 137 -18.95 7.72 -20.69
C SER A 137 -19.80 7.78 -21.97
N GLY A 138 -20.08 8.99 -22.44
CA GLY A 138 -20.62 9.25 -23.78
C GLY A 138 -19.55 9.32 -24.87
N GLY A 139 -18.29 8.95 -24.55
CA GLY A 139 -17.11 9.16 -25.39
C GLY A 139 -16.46 10.53 -25.18
N SER A 140 -16.67 11.16 -24.02
CA SER A 140 -16.10 12.46 -23.66
C SER A 140 -15.57 12.49 -22.22
N ALA A 141 -14.98 11.39 -21.73
CA ALA A 141 -14.39 11.30 -20.40
C ALA A 141 -13.03 12.02 -20.26
N ASN A 142 -12.55 12.67 -21.32
CA ASN A 142 -11.32 13.46 -21.29
C ASN A 142 -11.45 14.66 -20.34
N THR A 143 -10.39 14.92 -19.58
CA THR A 143 -10.32 15.94 -18.51
C THR A 143 -11.30 15.72 -17.33
N ALA A 144 -11.08 16.41 -16.21
CA ALA A 144 -12.00 16.45 -15.08
C ALA A 144 -13.38 17.07 -15.41
N ALA A 145 -13.49 17.81 -16.53
CA ALA A 145 -14.74 18.39 -16.98
C ALA A 145 -15.52 17.46 -17.94
N GLY A 146 -15.00 16.27 -18.22
CA GLY A 146 -15.64 15.26 -19.06
C GLY A 146 -16.86 14.59 -18.42
N ASP A 147 -17.41 13.62 -19.13
CA ASP A 147 -18.63 12.89 -18.74
C ASP A 147 -18.35 11.48 -18.16
N GLY A 148 -17.09 11.22 -17.79
CA GLY A 148 -16.65 9.95 -17.23
C GLY A 148 -17.26 9.66 -15.86
N LEU A 149 -17.76 8.43 -15.69
CA LEU A 149 -18.37 7.94 -14.47
C LEU A 149 -17.84 6.55 -14.09
N LEU A 150 -17.83 6.26 -12.79
CA LEU A 150 -17.68 4.91 -12.26
C LEU A 150 -19.05 4.42 -11.81
N THR A 151 -19.46 3.25 -12.31
CA THR A 151 -20.78 2.67 -12.03
C THR A 151 -20.64 1.20 -11.58
N PRO A 152 -21.50 0.70 -10.67
CA PRO A 152 -21.47 -0.71 -10.27
C PRO A 152 -22.08 -1.63 -11.34
N ASP A 153 -22.93 -1.09 -12.22
CA ASP A 153 -23.60 -1.83 -13.29
C ASP A 153 -22.74 -1.85 -14.56
N ALA A 154 -22.68 -3.01 -15.23
CA ALA A 154 -21.95 -3.12 -16.48
C ALA A 154 -22.62 -2.23 -17.55
N PRO A 155 -21.87 -1.33 -18.22
CA PRO A 155 -22.45 -0.50 -19.26
C PRO A 155 -22.86 -1.34 -20.47
N GLY A 156 -23.87 -0.84 -21.20
CA GLY A 156 -24.21 -1.35 -22.52
C GLY A 156 -23.19 -0.91 -23.59
N SER A 157 -23.64 -0.77 -24.83
CA SER A 157 -22.79 -0.18 -25.88
C SER A 157 -22.49 1.28 -25.58
N GLN A 158 -21.23 1.67 -25.63
CA GLN A 158 -20.76 3.04 -25.39
C GLN A 158 -19.78 3.47 -26.47
N SER A 159 -19.69 4.78 -26.69
CA SER A 159 -18.64 5.37 -27.52
C SER A 159 -17.30 5.26 -26.78
N PRO A 160 -16.20 4.91 -27.46
CA PRO A 160 -14.89 4.87 -26.83
C PRO A 160 -14.36 6.28 -26.58
N ASP A 161 -13.78 6.50 -25.40
CA ASP A 161 -12.93 7.66 -25.14
C ASP A 161 -11.61 7.52 -25.90
N ARG A 162 -11.09 8.64 -26.41
CA ARG A 162 -9.85 8.68 -27.19
C ARG A 162 -8.93 9.75 -26.66
N TYR A 163 -7.64 9.46 -26.62
CA TYR A 163 -6.62 10.43 -26.28
C TYR A 163 -5.40 10.23 -27.19
N HIS A 164 -4.60 11.28 -27.30
CA HIS A 164 -3.30 11.23 -27.95
C HIS A 164 -2.21 11.13 -26.88
N TYR A 165 -1.29 10.20 -27.04
CA TYR A 165 -0.09 10.11 -26.20
C TYR A 165 1.12 10.53 -27.02
N ASP A 166 1.78 11.60 -26.57
CA ASP A 166 3.06 12.06 -27.11
C ASP A 166 4.18 11.80 -26.09
N PRO A 167 5.16 10.93 -26.38
CA PRO A 167 6.32 10.73 -25.50
C PRO A 167 7.14 12.00 -25.22
N MET A 168 7.04 13.03 -26.07
CA MET A 168 7.68 14.33 -25.88
C MET A 168 6.89 15.26 -24.95
N ASP A 169 5.64 14.92 -24.64
CA ASP A 169 4.78 15.61 -23.66
C ASP A 169 4.08 14.57 -22.75
N PRO A 170 4.85 13.86 -21.90
CA PRO A 170 4.29 12.86 -21.01
C PRO A 170 3.48 13.52 -19.89
N VAL A 171 2.53 12.78 -19.32
CA VAL A 171 1.84 13.21 -18.10
C VAL A 171 2.85 13.33 -16.96
N PRO A 172 2.98 14.50 -16.29
CA PRO A 172 3.93 14.67 -15.20
C PRO A 172 3.52 13.83 -13.99
N THR A 173 4.50 13.21 -13.32
CA THR A 173 4.26 12.52 -12.04
C THR A 173 4.02 13.54 -10.94
N VAL A 174 2.85 13.49 -10.30
CA VAL A 174 2.46 14.37 -9.18
C VAL A 174 2.17 13.52 -7.95
N GLY A 175 3.13 13.43 -7.03
CA GLY A 175 2.97 12.63 -5.82
C GLY A 175 3.07 11.12 -6.05
N GLY A 176 2.26 10.38 -5.32
CA GLY A 176 2.22 8.92 -5.35
C GLY A 176 3.42 8.29 -4.65
N ARG A 177 3.81 7.11 -5.12
CA ARG A 177 4.85 6.25 -4.52
C ARG A 177 6.23 6.45 -5.15
N SER A 178 6.58 7.68 -5.50
CA SER A 178 7.90 7.99 -6.07
C SER A 178 9.02 7.79 -5.05
N LEU A 179 10.20 7.38 -5.51
CA LEU A 179 11.41 7.50 -4.71
C LEU A 179 11.83 8.98 -4.76
N GLY A 180 11.95 9.62 -3.60
CA GLY A 180 12.22 11.06 -3.47
C GLY A 180 13.43 11.54 -4.30
N GLY A 181 13.56 12.85 -4.47
CA GLY A 181 14.62 13.46 -5.26
C GLY A 181 14.05 14.64 -6.05
N LYS A 182 14.03 14.53 -7.39
CA LYS A 182 13.33 15.51 -8.25
C LYS A 182 11.80 15.41 -8.16
N LEU A 183 11.28 14.28 -7.67
CA LEU A 183 9.86 14.05 -7.45
C LEU A 183 9.57 14.08 -5.96
N THR A 184 8.46 14.70 -5.57
CA THR A 184 7.98 14.72 -4.20
C THR A 184 6.94 13.63 -4.00
N PRO A 185 7.18 12.62 -3.14
CA PRO A 185 6.23 11.54 -2.91
C PRO A 185 5.13 11.94 -1.94
N GLY A 186 4.05 11.16 -1.93
CA GLY A 186 2.90 11.36 -1.05
C GLY A 186 1.63 11.77 -1.79
N PRO A 187 0.55 12.05 -1.06
CA PRO A 187 -0.69 12.55 -1.62
C PRO A 187 -0.53 13.99 -2.11
N PHE A 188 -0.89 14.24 -3.36
CA PHE A 188 -0.94 15.58 -3.94
C PHE A 188 -2.22 15.74 -4.76
N ASP A 189 -2.68 16.98 -4.84
CA ASP A 189 -3.80 17.35 -5.70
C ASP A 189 -3.48 17.07 -7.17
N GLN A 190 -4.37 16.32 -7.83
CA GLN A 190 -4.25 15.94 -9.24
C GLN A 190 -4.94 16.94 -10.19
N SER A 191 -5.62 17.97 -9.67
CA SER A 191 -6.44 18.91 -10.44
C SER A 191 -5.73 19.59 -11.62
N GLN A 192 -4.40 19.74 -11.57
CA GLN A 192 -3.64 20.29 -12.71
C GLN A 192 -3.42 19.27 -13.82
N VAL A 193 -3.19 18.01 -13.46
CA VAL A 193 -3.01 16.91 -14.42
C VAL A 193 -4.33 16.57 -15.11
N GLU A 194 -5.43 16.62 -14.36
CA GLU A 194 -6.77 16.31 -14.86
C GLU A 194 -7.32 17.34 -15.87
N LYS A 195 -6.60 18.42 -16.18
CA LYS A 195 -6.96 19.37 -17.25
C LYS A 195 -6.53 18.92 -18.65
N ARG A 196 -5.79 17.82 -18.75
CA ARG A 196 -5.19 17.31 -20.00
C ARG A 196 -6.14 16.45 -20.81
#